data_AF-A0A2T2TMX0-F1
#
_entry.id   AF-A0A2T2TMX0-F1
#
_cell.length_a   1.000
_cell.length_b   1.000
_cell.length_c   1.000
_cell.angle_alpha   90.00
_cell.angle_beta   90.00
_cell.angle_gamma   90.00
#
_symmetry.space_group_name_H-M   'P 1'
#
loop_
_entity.id
_entity.type
_entity.pdbx_description
1 polymer ?
#
loop_
_entity_poly.entity_id
_entity_poly.type
_entity_poly.pdbx_seq_one_letter_code
_entity_poly.pdbx_strand_id
1 'polypeptide(L)' 'VYDRGTKFGLESGGRTESILMSLPPEVAWRYDAQPEPGTPEAEAQWFFQPRDWLALSGGAPSGEGRSETGDPTSPA' A
#
# COMPACT_ATOMS: atom_id res chain seq x y z
N VAL A 1 13.00 8.76 -4.48
CA VAL A 1 13.86 7.58 -4.74
C VAL A 1 14.96 7.59 -3.68
N TYR A 2 15.00 6.59 -2.80
CA TYR A 2 15.78 6.68 -1.54
C TYR A 2 16.67 5.47 -1.25
N ASP A 3 16.52 4.34 -1.96
CA ASP A 3 17.35 3.17 -1.70
C ASP A 3 18.81 3.41 -2.13
N ARG A 4 19.72 3.39 -1.15
CA ARG A 4 21.15 3.62 -1.38
C ARG A 4 21.78 2.48 -2.19
N GLY A 5 21.28 1.25 -2.05
CA GLY A 5 21.77 0.07 -2.76
C GLY A 5 21.48 0.15 -4.26
N THR A 6 20.24 0.46 -4.63
CA THR A 6 19.83 0.71 -6.02
C THR A 6 20.66 1.83 -6.65
N LYS A 7 20.79 2.97 -5.97
CA LYS A 7 21.56 4.12 -6.49
C LYS A 7 23.02 3.74 -6.75
N PHE A 8 23.69 3.19 -5.74
CA PHE A 8 25.08 2.77 -5.86
C PHE A 8 25.27 1.73 -6.97
N GLY A 9 24.42 0.69 -6.99
CA GLY A 9 24.54 -0.39 -7.97
C GLY A 9 24.41 0.09 -9.42
N LEU A 10 23.54 1.06 -9.68
CA LEU A 10 23.39 1.65 -11.02
C LEU A 10 24.59 2.54 -11.37
N GLU A 11 25.06 3.36 -10.44
CA GLU A 11 26.19 4.28 -10.65
C GLU A 11 27.55 3.56 -10.75
N SER A 12 27.71 2.41 -10.09
CA SER A 12 28.94 1.62 -10.05
C SER A 12 29.04 0.56 -11.15
N GLY A 13 28.09 0.50 -12.08
CA GLY A 13 28.07 -0.51 -13.16
C GLY A 13 27.76 -1.93 -12.70
N GLY A 14 26.99 -2.09 -11.62
CA GLY A 14 26.47 -3.39 -11.18
C GLY A 14 25.49 -4.00 -12.18
N ARG A 15 25.07 -5.26 -11.94
CA ARG A 15 24.12 -5.95 -12.83
C ARG A 15 22.72 -5.36 -12.71
N THR A 16 22.35 -4.52 -13.67
CA THR A 16 21.07 -3.77 -13.71
C THR A 16 19.85 -4.67 -13.52
N GLU A 17 19.81 -5.84 -14.16
CA GLU A 17 18.68 -6.75 -14.04
C GLU A 17 18.52 -7.22 -12.60
N SER A 18 19.61 -7.53 -11.91
CA SER A 18 19.56 -7.91 -10.49
C SER A 18 19.14 -6.75 -9.58
N ILE A 19 19.56 -5.52 -9.92
CA ILE A 19 19.23 -4.31 -9.14
C ILE A 19 17.74 -3.96 -9.28
N LEU A 20 17.19 -4.10 -10.48
CA LEU A 20 15.80 -3.74 -10.78
C LEU A 20 14.79 -4.88 -10.54
N MET A 21 15.25 -6.09 -10.18
CA MET A 21 14.36 -7.22 -9.84
C MET A 21 13.35 -6.91 -8.73
N SER A 22 13.64 -5.96 -7.83
CA SER A 22 12.73 -5.59 -6.74
C SER A 22 11.58 -4.69 -7.20
N LEU A 23 11.59 -4.21 -8.45
CA LEU A 23 10.49 -3.41 -8.98
C LEU A 23 9.27 -4.30 -9.28
N PRO A 24 8.05 -3.81 -9.02
CA PRO A 24 6.85 -4.53 -9.42
C PRO A 24 6.73 -4.58 -10.96
N PRO A 25 6.05 -5.60 -11.51
CA PRO A 25 5.84 -5.70 -12.96
C PRO A 25 4.93 -4.60 -13.53
N GLU A 26 4.03 -4.06 -12.70
CA GLU A 26 3.12 -2.97 -13.06
C GLU A 26 3.01 -1.97 -11.90
N VAL A 27 2.89 -0.69 -12.23
CA VAL A 27 2.72 0.40 -11.28
C VAL A 27 1.98 1.56 -11.95
N ALA A 28 1.09 2.21 -11.21
CA ALA A 28 0.30 3.33 -11.68
C ALA A 28 0.46 4.54 -10.75
N TRP A 29 0.53 5.73 -11.34
CA TRP A 29 0.49 7.00 -10.62
C TRP A 29 -0.69 7.82 -11.09
N ARG A 30 -1.49 8.29 -10.12
CA ARG A 30 -2.60 9.21 -10.35
C ARG A 30 -2.25 10.54 -9.71
N TYR A 31 -2.64 11.63 -10.38
CA TYR A 31 -2.45 12.97 -9.84
C TYR A 31 -3.31 13.16 -8.59
N ASP A 32 -2.69 13.67 -7.52
CA ASP A 32 -3.35 14.00 -6.24
C ASP A 32 -4.27 12.90 -5.70
N ALA A 33 -3.85 11.63 -5.83
CA ALA A 33 -4.65 10.52 -5.35
C ALA A 33 -4.69 10.49 -3.81
N GLN A 34 -5.90 10.63 -3.27
CA GLN A 34 -6.18 10.48 -1.84
C GLN A 34 -7.21 9.37 -1.65
N PRO A 35 -7.01 8.44 -0.71
CA PRO A 35 -8.02 7.46 -0.35
C PRO A 35 -9.32 8.12 0.13
N GLU A 36 -10.47 7.56 -0.25
CA GLU A 36 -11.76 8.06 0.22
C GLU A 36 -11.96 7.71 1.72
N PRO A 37 -12.54 8.60 2.53
CA PRO A 37 -12.77 8.32 3.95
C PRO A 37 -13.64 7.08 4.16
N GLY A 38 -13.25 6.25 5.13
CA GLY A 38 -13.98 5.03 5.47
C GLY A 38 -13.71 3.83 4.56
N THR A 39 -12.81 3.94 3.57
CA THR A 39 -12.36 2.78 2.79
C THR A 39 -11.15 2.09 3.43
N PRO A 40 -10.88 0.80 3.10
CA PRO A 40 -9.68 0.11 3.54
C PRO A 40 -8.38 0.82 3.16
N GLU A 41 -8.35 1.53 2.03
CA GLU A 41 -7.19 2.32 1.60
C GLU A 41 -6.95 3.52 2.53
N ALA A 42 -8.00 4.16 3.03
CA ALA A 42 -7.87 5.22 4.02
C ALA A 42 -7.42 4.67 5.39
N GLU A 43 -7.91 3.52 5.79
CA GLU A 43 -7.43 2.81 6.98
C GLU A 43 -5.96 2.38 6.84
N ALA A 44 -5.55 1.99 5.63
CA ALA A 44 -4.18 1.57 5.34
C ALA A 44 -3.14 2.67 5.65
N GLN A 45 -3.54 3.95 5.52
CA GLN A 45 -2.69 5.10 5.86
C GLN A 45 -2.19 5.04 7.31
N TRP A 46 -2.96 4.42 8.20
CA TRP A 46 -2.52 4.19 9.57
C TRP A 46 -1.20 3.41 9.57
N PHE A 47 -1.03 2.33 8.80
CA PHE A 47 0.16 1.47 8.85
C PHE A 47 1.46 2.14 8.37
N PHE A 48 1.41 3.27 7.64
CA PHE A 48 2.60 3.94 7.10
C PHE A 48 3.35 4.85 8.08
N GLN A 49 3.02 4.79 9.37
CA GLN A 49 3.76 5.48 10.44
C GLN A 49 4.45 4.47 11.37
N PRO A 50 5.66 4.77 11.88
CA PRO A 50 6.34 3.91 12.85
C PRO A 50 5.51 3.69 14.11
N ARG A 51 5.44 2.44 14.59
CA ARG A 51 4.71 2.06 15.81
C ARG A 51 5.41 0.97 16.56
N ASP A 52 5.19 0.95 17.87
CA ASP A 52 5.50 -0.20 18.71
C ASP A 52 4.35 -1.21 18.62
N TRP A 53 4.56 -2.26 17.84
CA TRP A 53 3.56 -3.29 17.59
C TRP A 53 3.28 -4.17 18.82
N LEU A 54 4.23 -4.30 19.74
CA LEU A 54 4.09 -5.18 20.91
C LEU A 54 3.37 -4.47 22.06
N ALA A 55 3.43 -3.13 22.11
CA ALA A 55 2.70 -2.33 23.09
C ALA A 55 1.22 -2.09 22.73
N LEU A 56 0.77 -2.44 21.52
CA LEU A 56 -0.63 -2.29 21.10
C LEU A 56 -1.50 -3.38 21.73
N SER A 57 -1.96 -3.15 22.96
CA SER A 57 -2.79 -4.10 23.72
C SER A 57 -4.27 -4.15 23.29
N GLY A 58 -4.68 -3.54 22.16
CA GLY A 58 -6.09 -3.44 21.79
C GLY A 58 -6.45 -2.62 20.53
N GLY A 59 -5.94 -3.03 19.36
CA GLY A 59 -6.63 -2.75 18.09
C GLY A 59 -5.83 -1.99 17.03
N ALA A 60 -5.47 -2.68 15.94
CA ALA A 60 -5.47 -2.06 14.62
C ALA A 60 -6.88 -1.51 14.32
N PRO A 61 -7.07 -0.56 13.39
CA PRO A 61 -8.41 -0.10 13.00
C PRO A 61 -9.29 -1.32 12.67
N SER A 62 -10.33 -1.52 13.48
CA SER A 62 -11.36 -2.53 13.23
C SER A 62 -12.18 -2.03 12.04
N GLY A 63 -12.08 -2.71 10.90
CA GLY A 63 -12.84 -2.41 9.69
C GLY A 63 -14.34 -2.63 9.87
N GLU A 64 -14.99 -1.73 10.60
CA GLU A 64 -16.43 -1.73 10.84
C GLU A 64 -17.11 -0.95 9.70
N GLY A 65 -17.20 -1.61 8.55
CA GLY A 65 -17.78 -1.06 7.32
C GLY A 65 -18.20 -2.10 6.29
N ARG A 66 -18.35 -3.37 6.67
CA ARG A 66 -19.01 -4.39 5.82
C ARG A 66 -20.53 -4.24 5.91
N SER A 67 -21.07 -3.11 5.47
CA SER A 67 -22.47 -3.05 5.08
C SER A 67 -22.57 -3.70 3.70
N GLU A 68 -23.13 -4.91 3.67
CA GLU A 68 -23.62 -5.57 2.47
C GLU A 68 -24.49 -4.57 1.68
N THR A 69 -23.95 -3.98 0.62
CA THR A 69 -24.79 -3.34 -0.40
C THR A 69 -25.53 -4.48 -1.07
N GLY A 70 -26.75 -4.72 -0.59
CA GLY A 70 -27.69 -5.67 -1.15
C GLY A 70 -27.81 -5.42 -2.65
N ASP A 71 -27.64 -6.49 -3.41
CA ASP A 71 -27.83 -6.55 -4.85
C ASP A 71 -29.32 -6.46 -5.16
N PRO A 72 -29.85 -5.37 -5.73
CA PRO A 72 -31.25 -5.25 -6.06
C PRO A 72 -31.42 -5.34 -7.57
N THR A 73 -30.99 -6.42 -8.22
CA THR A 73 -31.49 -6.76 -9.56
C THR A 73 -31.46 -8.27 -9.78
N SER A 74 -32.41 -8.96 -9.13
CA SER A 74 -33.09 -10.09 -9.75
C SER A 74 -34.35 -9.53 -10.43
N PRO A 75 -34.57 -9.83 -11.71
CA PRO A 75 -35.89 -10.34 -12.06
C PRO A 75 -35.86 -11.53 -13.02
N ALA A 76 -36.73 -12.49 -12.70
CA ALA A 76 -37.55 -13.37 -13.55
C ALA A 76 -36.97 -13.94 -14.86
#